data_AF-A0A354WL82-F1
#
_entry.id   AF-A0A354WL82-F1
#
_cell.length_a   1.000
_cell.length_b   1.000
_cell.length_c   1.000
_cell.angle_alpha   90.00
_cell.angle_beta   90.00
_cell.angle_gamma   90.00
#
_symmetry.space_group_name_H-M   'P 1'
#
loop_
_entity.id
_entity.type
_entity.pdbx_description
1 polymer ?
#
loop_
_entity_poly.entity_id
_entity_poly.type
_entity_poly.pdbx_seq_one_letter_code
_entity_poly.pdbx_strand_id
1 'polypeptide(L)'
;LPLWALESQTPVREFDMIAFTIGYEMAYSNILNMLNLAGVPLHAKDRRGLKNIVFAGGVCAFNPEPLADFIDFFSLGEGEDITVEILQLYDRAKAEGWSKDAFLHEVAKIPGVYVPGFYRHEYNADGTLAAIAPLEGAPERVTKRIIEDLDNAFFPTKMIVPSTEIVHDRANLEVFRGCIRGCRFCQAGFSCRPVRKKSPEVLYRQAVET
;
A
#
# COMPACT_ATOMS: atom_id res chain seq x y z
N LEU A 1 -24.37 11.89 3.00
CA LEU A 1 -24.26 10.42 3.00
C LEU A 1 -22.85 10.07 3.43
N PRO A 2 -22.64 9.14 4.38
CA PRO A 2 -21.29 8.71 4.75
C PRO A 2 -20.59 8.05 3.54
N LEU A 3 -19.26 8.06 3.48
CA LEU A 3 -18.54 7.25 2.50
C LEU A 3 -18.78 5.75 2.80
N TRP A 4 -19.14 4.95 1.79
CA TRP A 4 -19.51 3.53 1.94
C TRP A 4 -18.82 2.62 0.90
N ALA A 5 -18.64 1.35 1.25
CA ALA A 5 -18.03 0.33 0.38
C ALA A 5 -19.02 -0.14 -0.69
N LEU A 6 -18.56 -0.23 -1.94
CA LEU A 6 -19.40 -0.53 -3.10
C LEU A 6 -20.18 -1.84 -2.95
N GLU A 7 -19.54 -2.87 -2.42
CA GLU A 7 -20.04 -4.25 -2.37
C GLU A 7 -21.10 -4.46 -1.29
N SER A 8 -20.91 -3.85 -0.12
CA SER A 8 -21.73 -4.12 1.07
C SER A 8 -22.56 -2.93 1.52
N GLN A 9 -22.34 -1.75 0.95
CA GLN A 9 -22.89 -0.46 1.42
C GLN A 9 -22.53 -0.14 2.88
N THR A 10 -21.55 -0.85 3.45
CA THR A 10 -21.07 -0.61 4.80
C THR A 10 -20.33 0.72 4.85
N PRO A 11 -20.62 1.61 5.82
CA PRO A 11 -19.86 2.84 5.99
C PRO A 11 -18.38 2.56 6.23
N VAL A 12 -17.49 3.33 5.60
CA VAL A 12 -16.03 3.09 5.65
C VAL A 12 -15.47 3.09 7.07
N ARG A 13 -16.02 3.90 7.99
CA ARG A 13 -15.64 3.91 9.41
C ARG A 13 -15.88 2.59 10.15
N GLU A 14 -16.74 1.71 9.64
CA GLU A 14 -17.02 0.43 10.28
C GLU A 14 -15.98 -0.63 9.91
N PHE A 15 -15.06 -0.33 8.99
CA PHE A 15 -13.95 -1.23 8.63
C PHE A 15 -12.80 -1.13 9.63
N ASP A 16 -12.17 -2.27 9.85
CA ASP A 16 -11.02 -2.42 10.73
C ASP A 16 -9.76 -1.78 10.16
N MET A 17 -9.53 -1.98 8.86
CA MET A 17 -8.43 -1.40 8.12
C MET A 17 -8.94 -0.71 6.85
N ILE A 18 -8.24 0.35 6.42
CA ILE A 18 -8.53 1.10 5.20
C ILE A 18 -7.22 1.19 4.41
N ALA A 19 -7.23 0.65 3.19
CA ALA A 19 -6.06 0.61 2.33
C ALA A 19 -6.20 1.57 1.16
N PHE A 20 -5.15 2.33 0.85
CA PHE A 20 -5.08 3.16 -0.36
C PHE A 20 -3.97 2.68 -1.29
N THR A 21 -4.26 2.59 -2.59
CA THR A 21 -3.23 2.50 -3.63
C THR A 21 -2.98 3.88 -4.21
N ILE A 22 -1.74 4.36 -4.13
CA ILE A 22 -1.40 5.74 -4.51
C ILE A 22 -0.65 5.72 -5.84
N GLY A 23 -1.38 6.04 -6.90
CA GLY A 23 -0.86 6.06 -8.27
C GLY A 23 -0.13 7.34 -8.65
N TYR A 24 -0.44 8.47 -8.02
CA TYR A 24 0.12 9.78 -8.33
C TYR A 24 -0.05 10.75 -7.14
N GLU A 25 0.84 11.72 -7.01
CA GLU A 25 0.92 12.63 -5.86
C GLU A 25 -0.29 13.58 -5.77
N MET A 26 -0.91 13.94 -6.90
CA MET A 26 -2.13 14.77 -6.91
C MET A 26 -3.33 14.08 -6.23
N ALA A 27 -3.26 12.78 -5.94
CA ALA A 27 -4.31 12.06 -5.22
C ALA A 27 -4.22 12.23 -3.68
N TYR A 28 -3.16 12.82 -3.13
CA TYR A 28 -2.96 12.91 -1.68
C TYR A 28 -4.13 13.61 -0.96
N SER A 29 -4.60 14.73 -1.48
CA SER A 29 -5.74 15.45 -0.91
C SER A 29 -7.04 14.63 -1.00
N ASN A 30 -7.20 13.78 -2.02
CA ASN A 30 -8.36 12.90 -2.14
C ASN A 30 -8.38 11.84 -1.03
N ILE A 31 -7.23 11.31 -0.62
CA ILE A 31 -7.12 10.38 0.51
C ILE A 31 -7.64 11.06 1.78
N LEU A 32 -7.16 12.27 2.07
CA LEU A 32 -7.60 13.02 3.25
C LEU A 32 -9.08 13.36 3.18
N ASN A 33 -9.59 13.74 2.00
CA ASN A 33 -11.01 13.98 1.79
C ASN A 33 -11.85 12.72 2.04
N MET A 34 -11.40 11.55 1.57
CA MET A 34 -12.09 10.28 1.79
C MET A 34 -12.15 9.91 3.28
N LEU A 35 -11.04 10.09 4.02
CA LEU A 35 -11.02 9.88 5.47
C LEU A 35 -11.97 10.83 6.20
N ASN A 36 -11.97 12.11 5.82
CA ASN A 36 -12.90 13.11 6.37
C ASN A 36 -14.37 12.74 6.09
N LEU A 37 -14.71 12.35 4.86
CA LEU A 37 -16.06 11.91 4.48
C LEU A 37 -16.49 10.62 5.19
N ALA A 38 -15.53 9.74 5.51
CA ALA A 38 -15.78 8.55 6.30
C ALA A 38 -15.97 8.85 7.80
N GLY A 39 -15.56 10.02 8.28
CA GLY A 39 -15.52 10.33 9.72
C GLY A 39 -14.37 9.62 10.45
N VAL A 40 -13.33 9.24 9.73
CA VAL A 40 -12.12 8.62 10.29
C VAL A 40 -11.13 9.73 10.66
N PRO A 41 -10.49 9.70 11.85
CA PRO A 41 -9.50 10.70 12.22
C PRO A 41 -8.40 10.85 11.15
N LEU A 42 -8.11 12.10 10.78
CA LEU A 42 -7.17 12.39 9.72
C LEU A 42 -5.74 11.98 10.09
N HIS A 43 -5.26 12.44 11.24
CA HIS A 43 -3.91 12.10 11.68
C HIS A 43 -3.87 10.69 12.26
N ALA A 44 -2.83 9.94 11.91
CA ALA A 44 -2.60 8.59 12.41
C ALA A 44 -2.58 8.56 13.95
N LYS A 45 -1.95 9.54 14.60
CA LYS A 45 -1.87 9.64 16.07
C LYS A 45 -3.23 9.73 16.79
N ASP A 46 -4.27 10.20 16.10
CA ASP A 46 -5.60 10.38 16.67
C ASP A 46 -6.44 9.10 16.58
N ARG A 47 -6.01 8.09 15.79
CA ARG A 47 -6.66 6.78 15.69
C ARG A 47 -6.23 5.88 16.84
N ARG A 48 -7.20 5.31 17.56
CA ARG A 48 -7.00 4.53 18.79
C ARG A 48 -7.39 3.07 18.60
N GLY A 49 -6.64 2.18 19.24
CA GLY A 49 -6.84 0.74 19.15
C GLY A 49 -6.61 0.20 17.74
N LEU A 50 -7.07 -1.02 17.51
CA LEU A 50 -7.05 -1.69 16.20
C LEU A 50 -8.36 -1.39 15.46
N LYS A 51 -8.65 -0.10 15.23
CA LYS A 51 -9.82 0.32 14.43
C LYS A 51 -9.42 1.43 13.49
N ASN A 52 -9.91 1.34 12.26
CA ASN A 52 -9.60 2.26 11.17
C ASN A 52 -8.10 2.43 10.95
N ILE A 53 -7.32 1.36 11.09
CA ILE A 53 -5.89 1.40 10.75
C ILE A 53 -5.77 1.70 9.25
N VAL A 54 -5.11 2.80 8.89
CA VAL A 54 -4.95 3.22 7.51
C VAL A 54 -3.55 2.89 7.04
N PHE A 55 -3.45 2.15 5.94
CA PHE A 55 -2.18 1.91 5.27
C PHE A 55 -2.25 2.24 3.80
N ALA A 56 -1.08 2.47 3.19
CA ALA A 56 -1.01 2.80 1.78
C ALA A 56 0.11 2.08 1.05
N GLY A 57 -0.12 1.75 -0.22
CA GLY A 57 0.87 1.23 -1.14
C GLY A 57 0.83 1.96 -2.47
N GLY A 58 1.35 1.33 -3.52
CA GLY A 58 1.43 1.91 -4.85
C GLY A 58 2.73 2.69 -5.09
N VAL A 59 2.85 3.29 -6.27
CA VAL A 59 4.12 3.88 -6.75
C VAL A 59 4.56 5.10 -5.96
N CYS A 60 3.63 5.88 -5.41
CA CYS A 60 4.00 7.04 -4.60
C CYS A 60 4.40 6.65 -3.17
N ALA A 61 4.16 5.42 -2.71
CA ALA A 61 4.58 4.97 -1.39
C ALA A 61 6.12 4.89 -1.25
N PHE A 62 6.87 4.87 -2.38
CA PHE A 62 8.32 5.00 -2.38
C PHE A 62 8.83 6.37 -1.89
N ASN A 63 7.94 7.36 -1.78
CA ASN A 63 8.19 8.63 -1.10
C ASN A 63 7.06 8.88 -0.07
N PRO A 64 7.10 8.21 1.09
CA PRO A 64 5.98 8.15 2.03
C PRO A 64 5.82 9.43 2.88
N GLU A 65 6.90 10.18 3.09
CA GLU A 65 6.97 11.30 4.03
C GLU A 65 5.91 12.41 3.84
N PRO A 66 5.48 12.78 2.62
CA PRO A 66 4.39 13.74 2.45
C PRO A 66 3.06 13.32 3.09
N LEU A 67 2.87 12.03 3.38
CA LEU A 67 1.68 11.47 3.99
C LEU A 67 1.93 10.84 5.38
N ALA A 68 3.14 10.95 5.93
CA ALA A 68 3.57 10.28 7.15
C ALA A 68 2.66 10.55 8.36
N ASP A 69 2.14 11.78 8.49
CA ASP A 69 1.27 12.15 9.61
C ASP A 69 -0.14 11.55 9.54
N PHE A 70 -0.56 11.06 8.37
CA PHE A 70 -1.93 10.62 8.09
C PHE A 70 -2.06 9.10 7.92
N ILE A 71 -0.97 8.41 7.59
CA ILE A 71 -0.96 6.98 7.28
C ILE A 71 -0.24 6.22 8.40
N ASP A 72 -0.85 5.16 8.92
CA ASP A 72 -0.29 4.40 10.05
C ASP A 72 0.95 3.60 9.62
N PHE A 73 0.94 3.01 8.42
CA PHE A 73 2.11 2.39 7.80
C PHE A 73 1.98 2.29 6.28
N PHE A 74 3.10 2.13 5.59
CA PHE A 74 3.16 1.95 4.14
C PHE A 74 3.57 0.53 3.79
N SER A 75 2.98 -0.02 2.74
CA SER A 75 3.33 -1.30 2.13
C SER A 75 4.08 -1.04 0.82
N LEU A 76 5.39 -1.29 0.82
CA LEU A 76 6.29 -0.98 -0.28
C LEU A 76 6.50 -2.18 -1.19
N GLY A 77 6.28 -1.96 -2.49
CA GLY A 77 6.49 -2.97 -3.52
C GLY A 77 5.19 -3.68 -3.91
N GLU A 78 5.28 -4.99 -4.08
CA GLU A 78 4.22 -5.82 -4.63
C GLU A 78 3.36 -6.44 -3.51
N GLY A 79 2.04 -6.33 -3.68
CA GLY A 79 1.07 -6.46 -2.60
C GLY A 79 0.60 -7.89 -2.32
N GLU A 80 0.82 -8.82 -3.26
CA GLU A 80 0.18 -10.14 -3.26
C GLU A 80 0.45 -10.94 -1.99
N ASP A 81 1.71 -11.04 -1.58
CA ASP A 81 2.08 -11.78 -0.35
C ASP A 81 2.01 -10.88 0.88
N ILE A 82 2.58 -9.67 0.80
CA ILE A 82 2.72 -8.79 1.96
C ILE A 82 1.36 -8.40 2.56
N THR A 83 0.33 -8.23 1.72
CA THR A 83 -1.02 -7.90 2.21
C THR A 83 -1.59 -9.05 3.00
N VAL A 84 -1.36 -10.30 2.59
CA VAL A 84 -1.80 -11.48 3.33
C VAL A 84 -1.07 -11.57 4.67
N GLU A 85 0.25 -11.37 4.70
CA GLU A 85 1.05 -11.37 5.93
C GLU A 85 0.57 -10.28 6.92
N ILE A 86 0.30 -9.06 6.42
CA ILE A 86 -0.23 -7.93 7.22
C ILE A 86 -1.60 -8.29 7.83
N LEU A 87 -2.51 -8.82 7.02
CA LEU A 87 -3.87 -9.17 7.47
C LEU A 87 -3.85 -10.31 8.48
N GLN A 88 -3.04 -11.34 8.26
CA GLN A 88 -2.86 -12.44 9.22
C GLN A 88 -2.31 -11.95 10.56
N LEU A 89 -1.33 -11.03 10.53
CA LEU A 89 -0.80 -10.40 11.74
C LEU A 89 -1.89 -9.58 12.44
N TYR A 90 -2.69 -8.83 11.68
CA TYR A 90 -3.79 -8.04 12.23
C TYR A 90 -4.85 -8.91 12.90
N ASP A 91 -5.25 -10.02 12.28
CA ASP A 91 -6.22 -10.96 12.84
C ASP A 91 -5.71 -11.54 14.17
N ARG A 92 -4.42 -11.92 14.23
CA ARG A 92 -3.78 -12.36 15.48
C ARG A 92 -3.79 -11.25 16.53
N ALA A 93 -3.37 -10.04 16.17
CA ALA A 93 -3.33 -8.90 17.08
C ALA A 93 -4.72 -8.59 17.66
N LYS A 94 -5.76 -8.71 16.85
CA LYS A 94 -7.16 -8.53 17.28
C LYS A 94 -7.61 -9.65 18.21
N ALA A 95 -7.30 -10.90 17.90
CA ALA A 95 -7.65 -12.05 18.73
C ALA A 95 -6.95 -12.03 20.11
N GLU A 96 -5.71 -11.55 20.15
CA GLU A 96 -4.91 -11.45 21.38
C GLU A 96 -5.09 -10.11 22.12
N GLY A 97 -5.89 -9.18 21.59
CA GLY A 97 -6.21 -7.91 22.25
C GLY A 97 -5.03 -6.92 22.30
N TRP A 98 -4.19 -6.89 21.27
CA TRP A 98 -3.01 -6.02 21.22
C TRP A 98 -3.38 -4.53 21.16
N SER A 99 -2.46 -3.69 21.65
CA SER A 99 -2.52 -2.25 21.38
C SER A 99 -2.13 -1.94 19.94
N LYS A 100 -2.46 -0.73 19.49
CA LYS A 100 -2.03 -0.22 18.18
C LYS A 100 -0.50 -0.20 18.07
N ASP A 101 0.19 0.30 19.10
CA ASP A 101 1.65 0.41 19.10
C ASP A 101 2.30 -0.98 19.00
N ALA A 102 1.80 -1.96 19.76
CA ALA A 102 2.26 -3.34 19.67
C ALA A 102 2.08 -3.92 18.26
N PHE A 103 0.91 -3.69 17.63
CA PHE A 103 0.68 -4.08 16.25
C PHE A 103 1.65 -3.37 15.28
N LEU A 104 1.88 -2.07 15.44
CA LEU A 104 2.80 -1.31 14.58
C LEU A 104 4.25 -1.81 14.71
N HIS A 105 4.71 -2.17 15.90
CA HIS A 105 6.04 -2.77 16.08
C HIS A 105 6.17 -4.11 15.37
N GLU A 106 5.16 -4.98 15.47
CA GLU A 106 5.22 -6.29 14.83
C GLU A 106 5.06 -6.20 13.30
N VAL A 107 4.19 -5.30 12.81
CA VAL A 107 3.99 -5.14 11.36
C VAL A 107 5.22 -4.51 10.70
N ALA A 108 5.97 -3.66 11.41
CA ALA A 108 7.24 -3.10 10.94
C ALA A 108 8.33 -4.16 10.70
N LYS A 109 8.19 -5.36 11.28
CA LYS A 109 9.12 -6.48 11.05
C LYS A 109 8.84 -7.21 9.75
N ILE A 110 7.65 -7.02 9.17
CA ILE A 110 7.31 -7.59 7.86
C ILE A 110 8.14 -6.85 6.80
N PRO A 111 8.96 -7.55 5.98
CA PRO A 111 9.75 -6.89 4.96
C PRO A 111 8.85 -6.11 3.99
N GLY A 112 9.23 -4.87 3.69
CA GLY A 112 8.46 -3.95 2.84
C GLY A 112 7.48 -3.07 3.60
N VAL A 113 7.28 -3.27 4.90
CA VAL A 113 6.47 -2.36 5.72
C VAL A 113 7.33 -1.21 6.25
N TYR A 114 6.86 0.02 6.03
CA TYR A 114 7.46 1.24 6.58
C TYR A 114 6.47 1.93 7.52
N VAL A 115 6.81 2.07 8.79
CA VAL A 115 5.99 2.78 9.79
C VAL A 115 6.61 4.15 10.04
N PRO A 116 6.03 5.27 9.56
CA PRO A 116 6.68 6.59 9.64
C PRO A 116 6.97 7.03 11.07
N GLY A 117 6.09 6.71 12.02
CA GLY A 117 6.25 7.06 13.43
C GLY A 117 7.51 6.47 14.09
N PHE A 118 8.16 5.48 13.49
CA PHE A 118 9.38 4.87 14.00
C PHE A 118 10.66 5.46 13.40
N TYR A 119 10.60 6.61 12.72
CA TYR A 119 11.78 7.27 12.17
C TYR A 119 11.83 8.73 12.59
N ARG A 120 12.97 9.16 13.11
CA ARG A 120 13.25 10.56 13.42
C ARG A 120 14.11 11.17 12.32
N HIS A 121 13.62 12.26 11.74
CA HIS A 121 14.36 13.04 10.76
C HIS A 121 15.17 14.11 11.48
N GLU A 122 16.49 14.10 11.27
CA GLU A 122 17.41 15.09 11.81
C GLU A 122 17.85 16.02 10.67
N TYR A 123 17.74 17.33 10.89
CA TYR A 123 18.00 18.34 9.87
C TYR A 123 19.24 19.16 10.22
N ASN A 124 20.00 19.53 9.20
CA ASN A 124 21.09 20.48 9.31
C ASN A 124 20.54 21.90 9.57
N ALA A 125 21.41 22.82 9.98
CA ALA A 125 21.05 24.22 10.21
C ALA A 125 20.54 24.95 8.95
N ASP A 126 20.88 24.45 7.76
CA ASP A 126 20.41 24.96 6.45
C ASP A 126 19.05 24.36 6.01
N GLY A 127 18.45 23.50 6.84
CA GLY A 127 17.18 22.83 6.55
C GLY A 127 17.29 21.58 5.66
N THR A 128 18.50 21.17 5.26
CA THR A 128 18.70 19.90 4.54
C THR A 128 18.60 18.70 5.48
N LEU A 129 18.12 17.57 4.97
CA LEU A 129 18.04 16.34 5.74
C LEU A 129 19.45 15.81 6.03
N ALA A 130 19.80 15.70 7.31
CA ALA A 130 21.10 15.21 7.78
C ALA A 130 21.10 13.70 7.96
N ALA A 131 20.07 13.17 8.64
CA ALA A 131 19.93 11.75 8.92
C ALA A 131 18.47 11.35 9.12
N ILE A 132 18.19 10.07 8.88
CA ILE A 132 16.94 9.41 9.27
C ILE A 132 17.34 8.34 10.29
N ALA A 133 17.04 8.58 11.56
CA ALA A 133 17.37 7.68 12.65
C ALA A 133 16.18 6.74 12.93
N PRO A 134 16.33 5.41 12.78
CA PRO A 134 15.30 4.48 13.19
C PRO A 134 15.15 4.52 14.72
N LEU A 135 13.91 4.50 15.17
CA LEU A 135 13.51 4.39 16.56
C LEU A 135 12.99 2.98 16.81
N GLU A 136 12.87 2.61 18.09
CA GLU A 136 11.95 1.51 18.45
C GLU A 136 12.26 0.14 17.81
N GLY A 137 13.53 -0.07 17.41
CA GLY A 137 13.98 -1.29 16.75
C GLY A 137 13.54 -1.42 15.27
N ALA A 138 13.06 -0.33 14.66
CA ALA A 138 12.70 -0.30 13.26
C ALA A 138 13.92 -0.58 12.35
N PRO A 139 13.71 -1.19 11.18
CA PRO A 139 14.79 -1.47 10.24
C PRO A 139 15.43 -0.17 9.72
N GLU A 140 16.76 -0.11 9.67
CA GLU A 140 17.47 1.05 9.10
C GLU A 140 17.11 1.28 7.61
N ARG A 141 16.82 0.19 6.88
CA ARG A 141 16.39 0.23 5.48
C ARG A 141 15.23 -0.71 5.25
N VAL A 142 14.09 -0.15 4.82
CA VAL A 142 12.95 -0.95 4.37
C VAL A 142 13.17 -1.36 2.91
N THR A 143 13.14 -2.66 2.67
CA THR A 143 13.27 -3.21 1.31
C THR A 143 11.90 -3.54 0.76
N LYS A 144 11.57 -3.01 -0.42
CA LYS A 144 10.31 -3.29 -1.12
C LYS A 144 10.11 -4.80 -1.35
N ARG A 145 8.86 -5.24 -1.38
CA ARG A 145 8.50 -6.61 -1.78
C ARG A 145 8.44 -6.78 -3.29
N ILE A 146 8.84 -7.97 -3.72
CA ILE A 146 8.96 -8.36 -5.13
C ILE A 146 8.43 -9.79 -5.22
N ILE A 147 7.46 -10.03 -6.10
CA ILE A 147 6.98 -11.38 -6.42
C ILE A 147 7.89 -11.98 -7.47
N GLU A 148 8.66 -13.01 -7.11
CA GLU A 148 9.62 -13.60 -8.05
C GLU A 148 8.94 -14.36 -9.18
N ASP A 149 7.88 -15.11 -8.86
CA ASP A 149 7.12 -15.94 -9.80
C ASP A 149 5.76 -15.30 -10.14
N LEU A 150 5.69 -14.64 -11.30
CA LEU A 150 4.46 -14.01 -11.79
C LEU A 150 3.44 -15.02 -12.37
N ASP A 151 3.85 -16.25 -12.68
CA ASP A 151 2.94 -17.25 -13.25
C ASP A 151 1.98 -17.79 -12.20
N ASN A 152 2.45 -17.88 -10.95
CA ASN A 152 1.68 -18.33 -9.79
C ASN A 152 1.14 -17.18 -8.92
N ALA A 153 1.51 -15.93 -9.23
CA ALA A 153 1.00 -14.77 -8.55
C ALA A 153 -0.52 -14.60 -8.72
N PHE A 154 -1.18 -14.02 -7.72
CA PHE A 154 -2.60 -13.68 -7.81
C PHE A 154 -2.85 -12.74 -9.00
N PHE A 155 -3.87 -13.04 -9.81
CA PHE A 155 -4.32 -12.21 -10.91
C PHE A 155 -5.85 -12.08 -10.86
N PRO A 156 -6.40 -10.84 -10.86
CA PRO A 156 -7.84 -10.65 -10.76
C PRO A 156 -8.53 -11.00 -12.09
N THR A 157 -9.23 -12.14 -12.13
CA THR A 157 -10.06 -12.53 -13.29
C THR A 157 -11.49 -12.02 -13.22
N LYS A 158 -11.94 -11.57 -12.05
CA LYS A 158 -13.29 -11.02 -11.81
C LYS A 158 -13.21 -9.54 -11.48
N MET A 159 -12.96 -8.73 -12.51
CA MET A 159 -12.90 -7.27 -12.33
C MET A 159 -14.28 -6.68 -12.07
N ILE A 160 -14.32 -5.57 -11.33
CA ILE A 160 -15.55 -4.80 -11.15
C ILE A 160 -15.90 -4.16 -12.50
N VAL A 161 -17.04 -4.53 -13.06
CA VAL A 161 -17.57 -3.96 -14.31
C VAL A 161 -18.59 -2.89 -13.96
N PRO A 162 -18.37 -1.62 -14.33
CA PRO A 162 -19.34 -0.57 -14.05
C PRO A 162 -20.59 -0.73 -14.94
N SER A 163 -21.73 -0.25 -14.45
CA SER A 163 -23.00 -0.26 -15.19
C SER A 163 -23.10 0.85 -16.24
N THR A 164 -22.05 1.68 -16.37
CA THR A 164 -21.95 2.77 -17.34
C THR A 164 -20.82 2.49 -18.32
N GLU A 165 -20.86 3.13 -19.49
CA GLU A 165 -19.79 3.05 -20.49
C GLU A 165 -18.43 3.42 -19.86
N ILE A 166 -17.43 2.56 -20.08
CA ILE A 166 -16.07 2.77 -19.61
C ILE A 166 -15.27 3.60 -20.61
N VAL A 167 -14.51 4.58 -20.10
CA VAL A 167 -13.68 5.49 -20.92
C VAL A 167 -12.70 4.74 -21.83
N HIS A 168 -12.25 3.57 -21.39
CA HIS A 168 -11.40 2.68 -22.16
C HIS A 168 -12.02 1.28 -22.13
N ASP A 169 -12.80 0.96 -23.17
CA ASP A 169 -13.42 -0.36 -23.38
C ASP A 169 -12.37 -1.43 -23.69
N ARG A 170 -11.57 -1.78 -22.67
CA ARG A 170 -10.44 -2.69 -22.78
C ARG A 170 -10.31 -3.59 -21.54
N ALA A 171 -9.96 -4.85 -21.77
CA ALA A 171 -9.43 -5.72 -20.73
C ALA A 171 -7.93 -5.45 -20.52
N ASN A 172 -7.44 -5.62 -19.30
CA ASN A 172 -6.02 -5.49 -18.97
C ASN A 172 -5.43 -6.86 -18.69
N LEU A 173 -4.35 -7.21 -19.40
CA LEU A 173 -3.56 -8.41 -19.14
C LEU A 173 -2.12 -7.99 -18.83
N GLU A 174 -1.63 -8.37 -17.65
CA GLU A 174 -0.27 -8.04 -17.20
C GLU A 174 0.73 -9.06 -17.75
N VAL A 175 1.50 -8.67 -18.77
CA VAL A 175 2.46 -9.54 -19.47
C VAL A 175 3.76 -9.72 -18.67
N PHE A 176 4.24 -8.66 -18.02
CA PHE A 176 5.47 -8.65 -17.23
C PHE A 176 5.46 -7.48 -16.24
N ARG A 177 6.28 -7.59 -15.19
CA ARG A 177 6.61 -6.48 -14.27
C ARG A 177 8.05 -6.05 -14.45
N GLY A 178 8.32 -4.77 -14.22
CA GLY A 178 9.63 -4.16 -14.42
C GLY A 178 9.81 -3.61 -15.82
N CYS A 179 10.94 -2.93 -16.05
CA CYS A 179 11.28 -2.37 -17.35
C CYS A 179 12.73 -2.75 -17.70
N ILE A 180 12.94 -3.24 -18.93
CA ILE A 180 14.29 -3.53 -19.44
C ILE A 180 15.10 -2.24 -19.66
N ARG A 181 14.42 -1.09 -19.73
CA ARG A 181 15.05 0.22 -19.91
C ARG A 181 15.44 0.80 -18.56
N GLY A 182 16.64 1.35 -18.50
CA GLY A 182 17.19 2.01 -17.30
C GLY A 182 17.17 3.52 -17.37
N CYS A 183 16.09 4.12 -17.86
CA CYS A 183 15.98 5.57 -18.03
C CYS A 183 16.16 6.28 -16.68
N ARG A 184 17.15 7.18 -16.58
CA ARG A 184 17.55 7.86 -15.32
C ARG A 184 16.43 8.69 -14.68
N PHE A 185 15.47 9.13 -15.48
CA PHE A 185 14.33 9.93 -15.03
C PHE A 185 13.10 9.09 -14.62
N CYS A 186 13.08 7.79 -14.95
CA CYS A 186 11.88 6.97 -14.81
C CYS A 186 11.89 6.21 -13.49
N GLN A 187 11.09 6.65 -12.52
CA GLN A 187 10.94 5.98 -11.23
C GLN A 187 10.54 4.50 -11.39
N ALA A 188 9.54 4.20 -12.22
CA ALA A 188 9.09 2.82 -12.49
C ALA A 188 10.24 1.92 -13.00
N GLY A 189 11.18 2.49 -13.78
CA GLY A 189 12.36 1.80 -14.27
C GLY A 189 13.33 1.33 -13.16
N PHE A 190 13.22 1.86 -11.94
CA PHE A 190 14.00 1.46 -10.77
C PHE A 190 13.15 0.76 -9.71
N SER A 191 11.96 1.30 -9.41
CA SER A 191 11.03 0.75 -8.42
C SER A 191 10.43 -0.60 -8.82
N CYS A 192 10.37 -0.96 -10.10
CA CYS A 192 9.78 -2.23 -10.54
C CYS A 192 10.81 -3.31 -10.93
N ARG A 193 12.12 -3.06 -10.77
CA ARG A 193 13.16 -4.07 -11.04
C ARG A 193 13.10 -5.22 -10.01
N PRO A 194 13.45 -6.46 -10.42
CA PRO A 194 13.90 -6.88 -11.76
C PRO A 194 12.74 -7.10 -12.75
N VAL A 195 13.07 -7.24 -14.04
CA VAL A 195 12.09 -7.60 -15.08
C VAL A 195 11.71 -9.07 -14.93
N ARG A 196 10.42 -9.34 -14.77
CA ARG A 196 9.85 -10.69 -14.64
C ARG A 196 8.68 -10.80 -15.58
N LYS A 197 8.64 -11.86 -16.40
CA LYS A 197 7.63 -12.08 -17.44
C LYS A 197 6.73 -13.25 -17.04
N LYS A 198 5.49 -13.25 -17.51
CA LYS A 198 4.63 -14.42 -17.47
C LYS A 198 4.85 -15.33 -18.68
N SER A 199 4.54 -16.61 -18.53
CA SER A 199 4.50 -17.56 -19.64
C SER A 199 3.30 -17.30 -20.56
N PRO A 200 3.43 -17.52 -21.88
CA PRO A 200 2.32 -17.39 -22.83
C PRO A 200 1.09 -18.22 -22.46
N GLU A 201 1.28 -19.40 -21.87
CA GLU A 201 0.22 -20.31 -21.45
C GLU A 201 -0.62 -19.71 -20.32
N VAL A 202 0.03 -19.10 -19.32
CA VAL A 202 -0.64 -18.40 -18.22
C VAL A 202 -1.39 -17.18 -18.75
N LEU A 203 -0.78 -16.42 -19.66
CA LEU A 203 -1.41 -15.27 -20.29
C LEU A 203 -2.66 -15.64 -21.08
N TYR A 204 -2.60 -16.71 -21.87
CA TYR A 204 -3.76 -17.21 -22.60
C TYR A 204 -4.90 -17.63 -21.66
N ARG A 205 -4.57 -18.39 -20.60
CA ARG A 205 -5.55 -18.79 -19.59
C ARG A 205 -6.21 -17.58 -18.93
N GLN A 206 -5.41 -16.62 -18.46
CA GLN A 206 -5.91 -15.39 -17.83
C GLN A 206 -6.77 -14.55 -18.78
N ALA A 207 -6.41 -14.47 -20.07
CA ALA A 207 -7.18 -13.73 -21.07
C ALA A 207 -8.54 -14.38 -21.40
N VAL A 208 -8.67 -15.70 -21.27
CA VAL A 208 -9.94 -16.41 -21.48
C VAL A 208 -10.83 -16.34 -20.23
N GLU A 209 -10.22 -16.32 -19.04
CA GLU A 209 -10.94 -16.26 -17.76
C GLU A 209 -11.43 -14.85 -17.39
N THR A 210 -10.85 -13.81 -18.01
CA THR A 210 -11.17 -12.39 -17.77
C THR A 210 -12.23 -11.89 -18.74
#